data_AF-A0A800BRX9-F1
#
_entry.id   AF-A0A800BRX9-F1
#
_cell.length_a   1.000
_cell.length_b   1.000
_cell.length_c   1.000
_cell.angle_alpha   90.00
_cell.angle_beta   90.00
_cell.angle_gamma   90.00
#
_symmetry.space_group_name_H-M   'P 1'
#
loop_
_entity.id
_entity.type
_entity.pdbx_description
1 polymer ?
#
loop_
_entity_poly.entity_id
_entity_poly.type
_entity_poly.pdbx_seq_one_letter_code
_entity_poly.pdbx_strand_id
1 'polypeptide(L)'
;MEEAKKHEQLADQVIEKIGRPLDKWAVAAVLESIGVRDADALRDFDRADVFALAEDIYARCQAREWKSVGEKRPRELVLRERLGRFFKFYIQGLFFALPMAGQIFAVLFLGYSLWASLQFSEREGTIVAMGIILSLVVTGGFVQAIGRKGLFYLEQGSYVLAKEVCLRFIKAGTLVVIEVGLGLYLANLIWPFFGRTTLVIALMYYFLLSELWLSLAVLYALRERIATLLLTLLGALAVYLTMKLTPWGIFAAHGTGLTIADV
;
A
#
# COMPACT_ATOMS: atom_id res chain seq x y z
N MET A 1 -1.75 -57.55 -2.25
CA MET A 1 -2.59 -57.03 -3.37
C MET A 1 -3.54 -55.94 -2.92
N GLU A 2 -4.14 -56.05 -1.73
CA GLU A 2 -5.09 -55.06 -1.19
C GLU A 2 -4.42 -53.74 -0.76
N GLU A 3 -3.25 -53.80 -0.14
CA GLU A 3 -2.46 -52.63 0.27
C GLU A 3 -2.04 -51.76 -0.91
N ALA A 4 -1.44 -52.36 -1.96
CA ALA A 4 -1.07 -51.65 -3.18
C ALA A 4 -2.25 -50.89 -3.83
N LYS A 5 -3.47 -51.43 -3.70
CA LYS A 5 -4.70 -50.80 -4.22
C LYS A 5 -5.09 -49.57 -3.39
N LYS A 6 -4.88 -49.59 -2.07
CA LYS A 6 -5.14 -48.43 -1.19
C LYS A 6 -4.15 -47.29 -1.42
N HIS A 7 -2.86 -47.60 -1.63
CA HIS A 7 -1.87 -46.57 -1.97
C HIS A 7 -2.17 -45.91 -3.33
N GLU A 8 -2.60 -46.69 -4.33
CA GLU A 8 -3.00 -46.11 -5.63
C GLU A 8 -4.24 -45.21 -5.51
N GLN A 9 -5.22 -45.60 -4.68
CA GLN A 9 -6.40 -44.76 -4.41
C GLN A 9 -6.06 -43.44 -3.72
N LEU A 10 -5.09 -43.44 -2.79
CA LEU A 10 -4.61 -42.19 -2.19
C LEU A 10 -3.87 -41.32 -3.21
N ALA A 11 -3.04 -41.94 -4.06
CA ALA A 11 -2.39 -41.23 -5.15
C ALA A 11 -3.42 -40.62 -6.13
N ASP A 12 -4.50 -41.34 -6.46
CA ASP A 12 -5.61 -40.81 -7.26
C ASP A 12 -6.24 -39.57 -6.61
N GLN A 13 -6.58 -39.64 -5.33
CA GLN A 13 -7.21 -38.54 -4.59
C GLN A 13 -6.30 -37.31 -4.48
N VAL A 14 -5.00 -37.52 -4.27
CA VAL A 14 -4.01 -36.43 -4.25
C VAL A 14 -3.95 -35.76 -5.62
N ILE A 15 -3.90 -36.54 -6.69
CA ILE A 15 -3.83 -36.03 -8.06
C ILE A 15 -5.12 -35.31 -8.46
N GLU A 16 -6.28 -35.80 -8.02
CA GLU A 16 -7.56 -35.13 -8.25
C GLU A 16 -7.63 -33.76 -7.55
N LYS A 17 -7.07 -33.64 -6.35
CA LYS A 17 -7.10 -32.38 -5.58
C LYS A 17 -6.09 -31.34 -6.05
N ILE A 18 -4.84 -31.72 -6.31
CA ILE A 18 -3.74 -30.77 -6.55
C ILE A 18 -3.04 -30.96 -7.90
N GLY A 19 -3.47 -31.92 -8.71
CA GLY A 19 -2.78 -32.27 -9.96
C GLY A 19 -1.42 -32.90 -9.67
N ARG A 20 -0.39 -32.52 -10.44
CA ARG A 20 0.98 -33.02 -10.22
C ARG A 20 1.56 -32.40 -8.94
N PRO A 21 1.80 -33.19 -7.87
CA PRO A 21 2.39 -32.65 -6.66
C PRO A 21 3.80 -32.12 -6.94
N LEU A 22 4.09 -30.93 -6.43
CA LEU A 22 5.41 -30.31 -6.54
C LEU A 22 6.43 -31.05 -5.67
N ASP A 23 6.06 -31.34 -4.42
CA ASP A 23 6.89 -32.03 -3.44
C ASP A 23 6.05 -32.94 -2.51
N LYS A 24 6.76 -33.68 -1.65
CA LYS A 24 6.17 -34.56 -0.63
C LYS A 24 5.36 -33.81 0.44
N TRP A 25 5.64 -32.54 0.69
CA TRP A 25 4.92 -31.74 1.69
C TRP A 25 3.53 -31.35 1.19
N ALA A 26 3.40 -31.04 -0.10
CA ALA A 26 2.12 -30.84 -0.75
C ALA A 26 1.24 -32.10 -0.65
N VAL A 27 1.84 -33.28 -0.79
CA VAL A 27 1.14 -34.56 -0.59
C VAL A 27 0.72 -34.72 0.87
N ALA A 28 1.61 -34.48 1.84
CA ALA A 28 1.29 -34.57 3.28
C ALA A 28 0.12 -33.64 3.66
N ALA A 29 0.15 -32.38 3.23
CA ALA A 29 -0.92 -31.42 3.47
C ALA A 29 -2.27 -31.89 2.88
N VAL A 30 -2.25 -32.52 1.70
CA VAL A 30 -3.45 -33.08 1.11
C VAL A 30 -3.96 -34.28 1.89
N LEU A 31 -3.07 -35.21 2.29
CA LEU A 31 -3.41 -36.38 3.11
C LEU A 31 -4.05 -35.97 4.44
N GLU A 32 -3.47 -34.98 5.12
CA GLU A 32 -4.08 -34.39 6.33
C GLU A 32 -5.45 -33.75 6.03
N SER A 33 -5.58 -33.02 4.91
CA SER A 33 -6.83 -32.36 4.54
C SER A 33 -7.98 -33.32 4.24
N ILE A 34 -7.69 -34.55 3.81
CA ILE A 34 -8.69 -35.60 3.57
C ILE A 34 -8.92 -36.48 4.81
N GLY A 35 -8.26 -36.14 5.93
CA GLY A 35 -8.48 -36.76 7.23
C GLY A 35 -7.55 -37.94 7.56
N VAL A 36 -6.46 -38.14 6.80
CA VAL A 36 -5.45 -39.16 7.15
C VAL A 36 -4.62 -38.63 8.32
N ARG A 37 -4.58 -39.39 9.42
CA ARG A 37 -3.76 -39.09 10.61
C ARG A 37 -2.61 -40.08 10.72
N ASP A 38 -1.64 -39.80 11.58
CA ASP A 38 -0.49 -40.70 11.82
C ASP A 38 -0.93 -42.10 12.25
N ALA A 39 -1.99 -42.19 13.06
CA ALA A 39 -2.58 -43.46 13.46
C ALA A 39 -3.16 -44.26 12.28
N ASP A 40 -3.70 -43.58 11.27
CA ASP A 40 -4.26 -44.20 10.07
C ASP A 40 -3.12 -44.59 9.10
N ALA A 41 -2.04 -43.80 9.03
CA ALA A 41 -0.82 -44.15 8.28
C ALA A 41 -0.15 -45.44 8.82
N LEU A 42 -0.09 -45.59 10.14
CA LEU A 42 0.49 -46.78 10.75
C LEU A 42 -0.43 -48.01 10.64
N ARG A 43 -1.73 -47.85 10.93
CA ARG A 43 -2.69 -48.98 10.94
C ARG A 43 -3.00 -49.49 9.53
N ASP A 44 -3.20 -48.59 8.58
CA ASP A 44 -3.79 -48.94 7.29
C ASP A 44 -2.76 -49.02 6.15
N PHE A 45 -1.55 -48.48 6.36
CA PHE A 45 -0.48 -48.37 5.36
C PHE A 45 0.92 -48.76 5.87
N ASP A 46 1.06 -49.21 7.13
CA ASP A 46 2.33 -49.61 7.75
C ASP A 46 3.42 -48.53 7.60
N ARG A 47 3.06 -47.26 7.82
CA ARG A 47 3.99 -46.12 7.81
C ARG A 47 4.01 -45.40 9.14
N ALA A 48 5.19 -44.95 9.54
CA ALA A 48 5.44 -44.38 10.86
C ALA A 48 4.54 -43.15 11.16
N ASP A 49 4.32 -42.31 10.14
CA ASP A 49 3.52 -41.09 10.22
C ASP A 49 2.99 -40.69 8.82
N VAL A 50 2.19 -39.63 8.77
CA VAL A 50 1.63 -39.09 7.51
C VAL A 50 2.74 -38.62 6.55
N PHE A 51 3.90 -38.18 7.06
CA PHE A 51 5.00 -37.72 6.22
C PHE A 51 5.70 -38.88 5.51
N ALA A 52 5.92 -39.99 6.20
CA ALA A 52 6.44 -41.23 5.63
C ALA A 52 5.48 -41.81 4.58
N LEU A 53 4.16 -41.73 4.84
CA LEU A 53 3.15 -42.08 3.84
C LEU A 53 3.19 -41.13 2.64
N ALA A 54 3.36 -39.83 2.87
CA ALA A 54 3.43 -38.83 1.81
C ALA A 54 4.63 -39.01 0.87
N GLU A 55 5.77 -39.48 1.37
CA GLU A 55 6.94 -39.81 0.54
C GLU A 55 6.62 -40.92 -0.46
N ASP A 56 5.98 -41.99 0.02
CA ASP A 56 5.59 -43.12 -0.82
C ASP A 56 4.52 -42.74 -1.85
N ILE A 57 3.51 -41.98 -1.42
CA ILE A 57 2.45 -41.51 -2.32
C ILE A 57 3.02 -40.52 -3.34
N TYR A 58 3.96 -39.65 -2.94
CA TYR A 58 4.64 -38.73 -3.85
C TYR A 58 5.42 -39.48 -4.94
N ALA A 59 6.17 -40.52 -4.56
CA ALA A 59 6.89 -41.37 -5.52
C ALA A 59 5.92 -42.01 -6.54
N ARG A 60 4.76 -42.49 -6.08
CA ARG A 60 3.71 -43.05 -6.95
C ARG A 60 3.08 -41.99 -7.84
N CYS A 61 2.78 -40.81 -7.32
CA CYS A 61 2.29 -39.70 -8.13
C CYS A 61 3.29 -39.33 -9.23
N GLN A 62 4.58 -39.25 -8.93
CA GLN A 62 5.62 -38.93 -9.91
C GLN A 62 5.85 -40.04 -10.95
N ALA A 63 5.64 -41.30 -10.57
CA ALA A 63 5.74 -42.44 -11.47
C ALA A 63 4.62 -42.51 -12.53
N ARG A 64 3.54 -41.72 -12.37
CA ARG A 64 2.45 -41.67 -13.36
C ARG A 64 2.88 -40.92 -14.62
N GLU A 65 2.31 -41.34 -15.75
CA GLU A 65 2.43 -40.59 -17.00
C GLU A 65 1.69 -39.25 -16.89
N TRP A 66 2.43 -38.24 -16.50
CA TRP A 66 1.97 -36.87 -16.64
C TRP A 66 2.04 -36.51 -18.11
N LYS A 67 0.89 -36.23 -18.73
CA LYS A 67 0.90 -35.41 -19.94
C LYS A 67 1.68 -34.17 -19.57
N SER A 68 2.82 -33.96 -20.21
CA SER A 68 3.48 -32.67 -20.15
C SER A 68 2.42 -31.69 -20.64
N VAL A 69 1.79 -30.97 -19.72
CA VAL A 69 1.19 -29.70 -20.05
C VAL A 69 2.41 -28.90 -20.43
N GLY A 70 2.81 -29.02 -21.71
CA GLY A 70 4.04 -28.43 -22.20
C GLY A 70 4.01 -27.02 -21.68
N GLU A 71 5.07 -26.63 -20.95
CA GLU A 71 5.20 -25.26 -20.46
C GLU A 71 4.66 -24.39 -21.58
N LYS A 72 3.54 -23.70 -21.33
CA LYS A 72 3.01 -22.76 -22.31
C LYS A 72 4.13 -21.74 -22.41
N ARG A 73 5.08 -21.96 -23.33
CA ARG A 73 6.20 -21.07 -23.57
C ARG A 73 5.53 -19.73 -23.69
N PRO A 74 5.82 -18.77 -22.80
CA PRO A 74 5.11 -17.51 -22.79
C PRO A 74 5.19 -16.98 -24.21
N ARG A 75 4.03 -16.86 -24.86
CA ARG A 75 3.92 -16.56 -26.29
C ARG A 75 4.86 -15.40 -26.57
N GLU A 76 5.88 -15.60 -27.41
CA GLU A 76 6.83 -14.54 -27.70
C GLU A 76 6.05 -13.37 -28.29
N LEU A 77 5.99 -12.30 -27.52
CA LEU A 77 5.18 -11.15 -27.86
C LEU A 77 5.83 -10.45 -29.04
N VAL A 78 5.02 -10.14 -30.04
CA VAL A 78 5.43 -9.31 -31.16
C VAL A 78 5.85 -7.94 -30.62
N LEU A 79 6.83 -7.28 -31.25
CA LEU A 79 7.36 -5.98 -30.79
C LEU A 79 6.25 -4.96 -30.49
N ARG A 80 5.21 -4.93 -31.32
CA ARG A 80 4.01 -4.08 -31.12
C ARG A 80 3.27 -4.38 -29.83
N GLU A 81 3.12 -5.65 -29.46
CA GLU A 81 2.47 -6.06 -28.21
C GLU A 81 3.34 -5.75 -26.99
N ARG A 82 4.67 -5.87 -27.13
CA ARG A 82 5.63 -5.47 -26.09
C ARG A 82 5.58 -3.96 -25.86
N LEU A 83 5.62 -3.16 -26.92
CA LEU A 83 5.47 -1.71 -26.87
C LEU A 83 4.12 -1.31 -26.29
N GLY A 84 3.02 -1.91 -26.75
CA GLY A 84 1.68 -1.65 -26.20
C GLY A 84 1.59 -1.94 -24.71
N ARG A 85 2.17 -3.06 -24.24
CA ARG A 85 2.26 -3.37 -22.80
C ARG A 85 3.15 -2.39 -22.05
N PHE A 86 4.32 -2.07 -22.60
CA PHE A 86 5.24 -1.10 -22.01
C PHE A 86 4.53 0.24 -21.79
N PHE A 87 3.93 0.82 -22.83
CA PHE A 87 3.20 2.08 -22.71
C PHE A 87 2.04 1.98 -21.73
N LYS A 88 1.26 0.89 -21.76
CA LYS A 88 0.16 0.69 -20.82
C LYS A 88 0.64 0.74 -19.37
N PHE A 89 1.65 -0.06 -19.01
CA PHE A 89 2.15 -0.11 -17.64
C PHE A 89 2.97 1.12 -17.25
N TYR A 90 3.71 1.71 -18.19
CA TYR A 90 4.49 2.91 -17.96
C TYR A 90 3.60 4.12 -17.70
N ILE A 91 2.59 4.34 -18.56
CA ILE A 91 1.59 5.40 -18.37
C ILE A 91 0.84 5.16 -17.06
N GLN A 92 0.43 3.91 -16.79
CA GLN A 92 -0.19 3.57 -15.52
C GLN A 92 0.74 3.93 -14.36
N GLY A 93 2.03 3.59 -14.40
CA GLY A 93 3.02 4.04 -13.41
C GLY A 93 3.08 5.57 -13.28
N LEU A 94 3.08 6.30 -14.40
CA LEU A 94 3.17 7.75 -14.44
C LEU A 94 1.99 8.46 -13.75
N PHE A 95 0.79 7.87 -13.77
CA PHE A 95 -0.36 8.41 -13.02
C PHE A 95 -0.09 8.58 -11.52
N PHE A 96 0.88 7.86 -10.95
CA PHE A 96 1.30 8.07 -9.57
C PHE A 96 1.97 9.43 -9.34
N ALA A 97 2.72 9.92 -10.33
CA ALA A 97 3.46 11.17 -10.22
C ALA A 97 2.61 12.41 -10.60
N LEU A 98 1.43 12.22 -11.18
CA LEU A 98 0.59 13.32 -11.66
C LEU A 98 0.20 14.34 -10.58
N PRO A 99 -0.18 13.97 -9.35
CA PRO A 99 -0.50 14.96 -8.32
C PRO A 99 0.68 15.91 -8.06
N MET A 100 1.88 15.35 -7.93
CA MET A 100 3.11 16.14 -7.73
C MET A 100 3.46 17.00 -8.95
N ALA A 101 3.36 16.44 -10.16
CA ALA A 101 3.55 17.20 -11.39
C ALA A 101 2.55 18.37 -11.49
N GLY A 102 1.29 18.13 -11.12
CA GLY A 102 0.25 19.16 -11.04
C GLY A 102 0.62 20.30 -10.11
N GLN A 103 1.20 20.01 -8.94
CA GLN A 103 1.67 21.05 -8.03
C GLN A 103 2.85 21.85 -8.61
N ILE A 104 3.79 21.20 -9.30
CA ILE A 104 4.88 21.89 -10.00
C ILE A 104 4.33 22.84 -11.06
N PHE A 105 3.37 22.36 -11.88
CA PHE A 105 2.71 23.21 -12.87
C PHE A 105 1.94 24.36 -12.22
N ALA A 106 1.27 24.14 -11.09
CA ALA A 106 0.61 25.20 -10.34
C ALA A 106 1.60 26.29 -9.91
N VAL A 107 2.75 25.93 -9.34
CA VAL A 107 3.79 26.93 -9.02
C VAL A 107 4.26 27.68 -10.26
N LEU A 108 4.56 26.98 -11.36
CA LEU A 108 5.12 27.60 -12.57
C LEU A 108 4.15 28.55 -13.28
N PHE A 109 2.86 28.20 -13.35
CA PHE A 109 1.86 28.97 -14.09
C PHE A 109 1.05 29.93 -13.22
N LEU A 110 0.76 29.56 -11.97
CA LEU A 110 -0.06 30.35 -11.05
C LEU A 110 0.77 31.11 -10.01
N GLY A 111 2.04 30.74 -9.82
CA GLY A 111 2.91 31.27 -8.76
C GLY A 111 2.66 30.64 -7.38
N TYR A 112 1.69 29.73 -7.27
CA TYR A 112 1.26 29.06 -6.04
C TYR A 112 0.90 27.60 -6.32
N SER A 113 1.12 26.73 -5.35
CA SER A 113 0.58 25.39 -5.29
C SER A 113 -0.15 25.18 -3.97
N LEU A 114 -0.50 23.93 -3.65
CA LEU A 114 -1.18 23.62 -2.40
C LEU A 114 -0.34 23.94 -1.15
N TRP A 115 0.99 23.97 -1.26
CA TRP A 115 1.89 24.22 -0.12
C TRP A 115 3.18 24.99 -0.47
N ALA A 116 3.38 25.42 -1.72
CA ALA A 116 4.56 26.18 -2.15
C ALA A 116 4.16 27.45 -2.89
N SER A 117 4.96 28.52 -2.75
CA SER A 117 4.75 29.77 -3.45
C SER A 117 6.08 30.37 -3.91
N LEU A 118 6.06 31.00 -5.09
CA LEU A 118 7.20 31.80 -5.58
C LEU A 118 7.41 33.09 -4.78
N GLN A 119 6.43 33.50 -3.97
CA GLN A 119 6.47 34.73 -3.18
C GLN A 119 7.12 34.54 -1.81
N PHE A 120 7.52 33.32 -1.45
CA PHE A 120 8.15 33.07 -0.17
C PHE A 120 9.52 33.73 -0.09
N SER A 121 9.74 34.47 0.99
CA SER A 121 11.09 34.78 1.45
C SER A 121 11.80 33.50 1.90
N GLU A 122 13.14 33.54 1.96
CA GLU A 122 13.96 32.41 2.46
C GLU A 122 13.50 31.93 3.85
N ARG A 123 13.14 32.88 4.72
CA ARG A 123 12.62 32.59 6.05
C ARG A 123 11.29 31.84 5.98
N GLU A 124 10.34 32.33 5.19
CA GLU A 124 9.01 31.71 5.08
C GLU A 124 9.11 30.31 4.46
N GLY A 125 9.90 30.17 3.39
CA GLY A 125 10.16 28.88 2.75
C GLY A 125 10.76 27.87 3.74
N THR A 126 11.68 28.30 4.60
CA THR A 126 12.27 27.44 5.64
C THR A 126 11.23 26.98 6.67
N ILE A 127 10.34 27.88 7.11
CA ILE A 127 9.28 27.56 8.08
C ILE A 127 8.32 26.52 7.51
N VAL A 128 7.91 26.71 6.25
CA VAL A 128 7.04 25.75 5.55
C VAL A 128 7.74 24.42 5.34
N ALA A 129 9.01 24.44 4.91
CA ALA A 129 9.82 23.24 4.72
C ALA A 129 9.98 22.43 6.01
N MET A 130 10.15 23.08 7.17
CA MET A 130 10.17 22.40 8.47
C MET A 130 8.87 21.64 8.74
N GLY A 131 7.72 22.29 8.50
CA GLY A 131 6.40 21.64 8.64
C GLY A 131 6.24 20.44 7.70
N ILE A 132 6.65 20.58 6.44
CA ILE A 132 6.64 19.51 5.44
C ILE A 132 7.52 18.33 5.89
N ILE A 133 8.79 18.58 6.22
CA ILE A 133 9.75 17.53 6.60
C ILE A 133 9.23 16.77 7.82
N LEU A 134 8.79 17.50 8.85
CA LEU A 134 8.25 16.88 10.05
C LEU A 134 7.00 16.03 9.74
N SER A 135 6.09 16.52 8.89
CA SER A 135 4.89 15.78 8.50
C SER A 135 5.23 14.46 7.81
N LEU A 136 6.23 14.47 6.92
CA LEU A 136 6.67 13.28 6.18
C LEU A 136 7.37 12.28 7.10
N VAL A 137 8.23 12.75 8.01
CA VAL A 137 8.94 11.89 8.96
C VAL A 137 7.95 11.19 9.90
N VAL A 138 6.98 11.92 10.43
CA VAL A 138 6.01 11.38 11.39
C VAL A 138 5.00 10.45 10.72
N THR A 139 4.46 10.82 9.55
CA THR A 139 3.41 10.04 8.89
C THR A 139 3.93 8.95 7.95
N GLY A 140 5.19 9.02 7.51
CA GLY A 140 5.73 8.15 6.47
C GLY A 140 5.55 6.66 6.75
N GLY A 141 5.81 6.21 7.97
CA GLY A 141 5.61 4.80 8.36
C GLY A 141 4.14 4.35 8.25
N PHE A 142 3.21 5.20 8.67
CA PHE A 142 1.77 4.94 8.60
C PHE A 142 1.28 4.91 7.15
N VAL A 143 1.72 5.87 6.34
CA VAL A 143 1.42 5.94 4.89
C VAL A 143 1.85 4.66 4.19
N GLN A 144 3.07 4.18 4.44
CA GLN A 144 3.58 2.93 3.86
C GLN A 144 2.80 1.70 4.36
N ALA A 145 2.43 1.68 5.65
CA ALA A 145 1.64 0.61 6.22
C ALA A 145 0.22 0.54 5.62
N ILE A 146 -0.45 1.68 5.45
CA ILE A 146 -1.74 1.79 4.77
C ILE A 146 -1.63 1.30 3.34
N GLY A 147 -0.65 1.79 2.57
CA GLY A 147 -0.44 1.38 1.19
C GLY A 147 -0.21 -0.13 1.04
N ARG A 148 0.62 -0.73 1.89
CA ARG A 148 0.95 -2.17 1.81
C ARG A 148 -0.17 -3.07 2.34
N LYS A 149 -0.67 -2.82 3.54
CA LYS A 149 -1.68 -3.68 4.19
C LYS A 149 -3.07 -3.43 3.66
N GLY A 150 -3.44 -2.18 3.38
CA GLY A 150 -4.71 -1.83 2.75
C GLY A 150 -4.84 -2.51 1.39
N LEU A 151 -3.82 -2.39 0.53
CA LEU A 151 -3.83 -3.05 -0.78
C LEU A 151 -3.88 -4.59 -0.66
N PHE A 152 -3.15 -5.18 0.30
CA PHE A 152 -3.16 -6.63 0.51
C PHE A 152 -4.57 -7.19 0.80
N TYR A 153 -5.34 -6.55 1.68
CA TYR A 153 -6.70 -7.00 1.98
C TYR A 153 -7.69 -6.67 0.86
N LEU A 154 -7.48 -5.56 0.13
CA LEU A 154 -8.27 -5.25 -1.06
C LEU A 154 -8.10 -6.29 -2.17
N GLU A 155 -6.86 -6.72 -2.44
CA GLU A 155 -6.56 -7.75 -3.45
C GLU A 155 -7.10 -9.14 -3.06
N GLN A 156 -7.34 -9.38 -1.77
CA GLN A 156 -8.02 -10.59 -1.28
C GLN A 156 -9.55 -10.51 -1.33
N GLY A 157 -10.12 -9.37 -1.76
CA GLY A 157 -11.57 -9.13 -1.72
C GLY A 157 -12.13 -8.89 -0.32
N SER A 158 -11.29 -8.72 0.69
CA SER A 158 -11.73 -8.50 2.08
C SER A 158 -11.85 -7.01 2.40
N TYR A 159 -12.91 -6.37 1.88
CA TYR A 159 -13.11 -4.92 1.98
C TYR A 159 -13.29 -4.43 3.43
N VAL A 160 -13.92 -5.22 4.29
CA VAL A 160 -14.12 -4.86 5.71
C VAL A 160 -12.78 -4.81 6.44
N LEU A 161 -11.93 -5.82 6.24
CA LEU A 161 -10.59 -5.86 6.83
C LEU A 161 -9.70 -4.74 6.26
N ALA A 162 -9.78 -4.47 4.96
CA ALA A 162 -9.07 -3.36 4.34
C ALA A 162 -9.44 -2.01 4.99
N LYS A 163 -10.75 -1.73 5.13
CA LYS A 163 -11.25 -0.52 5.78
C LYS A 163 -10.77 -0.42 7.22
N GLU A 164 -10.91 -1.49 8.00
CA GLU A 164 -10.55 -1.52 9.42
C GLU A 164 -9.06 -1.27 9.62
N VAL A 165 -8.21 -1.89 8.81
CA VAL A 165 -6.76 -1.72 8.88
C VAL A 165 -6.33 -0.31 8.49
N CYS A 166 -6.89 0.26 7.41
CA CYS A 166 -6.62 1.64 7.02
C CYS A 166 -7.03 2.62 8.13
N LEU A 167 -8.25 2.48 8.67
CA LEU A 167 -8.74 3.36 9.75
C LEU A 167 -7.90 3.26 11.02
N ARG A 168 -7.42 2.06 11.38
CA ARG A 168 -6.52 1.90 12.54
C ARG A 168 -5.21 2.64 12.33
N PHE A 169 -4.59 2.53 11.15
CA PHE A 169 -3.35 3.25 10.86
C PHE A 169 -3.55 4.76 10.77
N ILE A 170 -4.67 5.23 10.22
CA ILE A 170 -5.02 6.66 10.23
C ILE A 170 -5.15 7.14 11.67
N LYS A 171 -5.99 6.50 12.50
CA LYS A 171 -6.17 6.91 13.90
C LYS A 171 -4.87 6.90 14.70
N ALA A 172 -4.04 5.87 14.54
CA ALA A 172 -2.74 5.79 15.19
C ALA A 172 -1.79 6.88 14.67
N GLY A 173 -1.76 7.11 13.35
CA GLY A 173 -0.96 8.17 12.73
C GLY A 173 -1.36 9.55 13.22
N THR A 174 -2.65 9.88 13.19
CA THR A 174 -3.20 11.16 13.69
C THR A 174 -2.89 11.35 15.18
N LEU A 175 -2.97 10.29 16.00
CA LEU A 175 -2.60 10.37 17.42
C LEU A 175 -1.12 10.75 17.59
N VAL A 176 -0.21 10.05 16.90
CA VAL A 176 1.23 10.36 16.96
C VAL A 176 1.50 11.76 16.42
N VAL A 177 0.78 12.19 15.38
CA VAL A 177 0.89 13.54 14.84
C VAL A 177 0.57 14.59 15.91
N ILE A 178 -0.53 14.39 16.66
CA ILE A 178 -0.93 15.24 17.78
C ILE A 178 0.11 15.23 18.90
N GLU A 179 0.59 14.05 19.30
CA GLU A 179 1.58 13.92 20.37
C GLU A 179 2.89 14.64 20.05
N VAL A 180 3.42 14.45 18.83
CA VAL A 180 4.65 15.11 18.38
C VAL A 180 4.45 16.62 18.26
N GLY A 181 3.33 17.07 17.68
CA GLY A 181 3.04 18.50 17.55
C GLY A 181 2.88 19.19 18.91
N LEU A 182 2.17 18.55 19.85
CA LEU A 182 2.04 19.04 21.22
C LEU A 182 3.38 19.03 21.96
N GLY A 183 4.15 17.95 21.81
CA GLY A 183 5.49 17.85 22.40
C GLY A 183 6.42 18.97 21.94
N LEU A 184 6.44 19.28 20.64
CA LEU A 184 7.20 20.40 20.10
C LEU A 184 6.70 21.76 20.59
N TYR A 185 5.38 21.94 20.69
CA TYR A 185 4.81 23.17 21.23
C TYR A 185 5.22 23.39 22.69
N LEU A 186 5.07 22.36 23.54
CA LEU A 186 5.45 22.43 24.96
C LEU A 186 6.95 22.61 25.14
N ALA A 187 7.78 21.91 24.37
CA ALA A 187 9.22 22.10 24.38
C ALA A 187 9.60 23.56 24.05
N ASN A 188 8.93 24.18 23.09
CA ASN A 188 9.18 25.58 22.74
C ASN A 188 8.67 26.59 23.79
N LEU A 189 7.71 26.20 24.64
CA LEU A 189 7.31 27.04 25.78
C LEU A 189 8.36 27.04 26.89
N ILE A 190 8.99 25.90 27.14
CA ILE A 190 10.06 25.76 28.14
C ILE A 190 11.35 26.39 27.63
N TRP A 191 11.69 26.12 26.37
CA TRP A 191 12.88 26.63 25.71
C TRP A 191 12.50 27.23 24.35
N PRO A 192 12.39 28.57 24.23
CA PRO A 192 11.91 29.23 23.02
C PRO A 192 12.95 29.21 21.89
N PHE A 193 13.12 28.03 21.27
CA PHE A 193 13.95 27.83 20.07
C PHE A 193 13.44 28.65 18.88
N PHE A 194 12.11 28.79 18.78
CA PHE A 194 11.43 29.49 17.69
C PHE A 194 10.55 30.62 18.23
N GLY A 195 10.47 31.71 17.45
CA GLY A 195 9.47 32.75 17.67
C GLY A 195 8.06 32.17 17.56
N ARG A 196 7.15 32.65 18.41
CA ARG A 196 5.78 32.11 18.55
C ARG A 196 5.04 32.00 17.21
N THR A 197 5.10 33.05 16.38
CA THR A 197 4.45 33.07 15.06
C THR A 197 5.04 32.04 14.10
N THR A 198 6.38 31.89 14.10
CA THR A 198 7.09 30.92 13.27
C THR A 198 6.69 29.49 13.65
N LEU A 199 6.63 29.19 14.95
CA LEU A 199 6.22 27.87 15.42
C LEU A 199 4.78 27.54 15.02
N VAL A 200 3.84 28.48 15.23
CA VAL A 200 2.42 28.27 14.91
C VAL A 200 2.23 28.01 13.41
N ILE A 201 2.92 28.75 12.54
CA ILE A 201 2.86 28.51 11.09
C ILE A 201 3.44 27.14 10.75
N ALA A 202 4.62 26.79 11.28
CA ALA A 202 5.22 25.48 11.03
C ALA A 202 4.31 24.33 11.49
N LEU A 203 3.69 24.46 12.67
CA LEU A 203 2.74 23.48 13.20
C LEU A 203 1.47 23.40 12.35
N MET A 204 0.94 24.52 11.84
CA MET A 204 -0.20 24.52 10.93
C MET A 204 0.08 23.67 9.68
N TYR A 205 1.21 23.89 9.00
CA TYR A 205 1.59 23.07 7.85
C TYR A 205 1.81 21.61 8.25
N TYR A 206 2.49 21.38 9.37
CA TYR A 206 2.75 20.04 9.87
C TYR A 206 1.44 19.25 10.08
N PHE A 207 0.44 19.82 10.74
CA PHE A 207 -0.83 19.15 11.01
C PHE A 207 -1.62 18.89 9.73
N LEU A 208 -1.83 19.92 8.90
CA LEU A 208 -2.63 19.81 7.68
C LEU A 208 -1.98 18.85 6.67
N LEU A 209 -0.66 18.96 6.46
CA LEU A 209 0.02 18.03 5.56
C LEU A 209 0.04 16.61 6.10
N SER A 210 0.18 16.43 7.42
CA SER A 210 0.12 15.08 7.99
C SER A 210 -1.21 14.40 7.73
N GLU A 211 -2.32 15.14 7.88
CA GLU A 211 -3.66 14.62 7.56
C GLU A 211 -3.80 14.34 6.06
N LEU A 212 -3.34 15.27 5.21
CA LEU A 212 -3.31 15.08 3.76
C LEU A 212 -2.59 13.79 3.39
N TRP A 213 -1.38 13.54 3.92
CA TRP A 213 -0.61 12.33 3.59
C TRP A 213 -1.34 11.05 4.00
N LEU A 214 -1.96 11.03 5.18
CA LEU A 214 -2.72 9.88 5.67
C LEU A 214 -3.97 9.62 4.81
N SER A 215 -4.69 10.67 4.41
CA SER A 215 -5.86 10.59 3.53
C SER A 215 -5.47 10.12 2.12
N LEU A 216 -4.42 10.71 1.55
CA LEU A 216 -3.91 10.30 0.23
C LEU A 216 -3.39 8.86 0.23
N ALA A 217 -2.86 8.35 1.34
CA ALA A 217 -2.44 6.95 1.44
C ALA A 217 -3.61 5.97 1.21
N VAL A 218 -4.81 6.32 1.68
CA VAL A 218 -6.03 5.51 1.47
C VAL A 218 -6.45 5.55 0.00
N LEU A 219 -6.53 6.74 -0.60
CA LEU A 219 -6.87 6.89 -2.02
C LEU A 219 -5.88 6.15 -2.92
N TYR A 220 -4.60 6.17 -2.54
CA TYR A 220 -3.57 5.41 -3.22
C TYR A 220 -3.77 3.90 -3.10
N ALA A 221 -4.10 3.39 -1.90
CA ALA A 221 -4.43 1.98 -1.70
C ALA A 221 -5.66 1.55 -2.50
N LEU A 222 -6.66 2.43 -2.63
CA LEU A 222 -7.86 2.22 -3.46
C LEU A 222 -7.60 2.36 -4.97
N ARG A 223 -6.40 2.78 -5.38
CA ARG A 223 -6.03 3.08 -6.77
C ARG A 223 -6.84 4.21 -7.41
N GLU A 224 -7.42 5.10 -6.60
CA GLU A 224 -8.21 6.27 -7.02
C GLU A 224 -7.29 7.44 -7.41
N ARG A 225 -6.49 7.23 -8.46
CA ARG A 225 -5.44 8.16 -8.90
C ARG A 225 -6.00 9.49 -9.40
N ILE A 226 -7.16 9.46 -10.05
CA ILE A 226 -7.84 10.65 -10.56
C ILE A 226 -8.36 11.48 -9.38
N ALA A 227 -8.94 10.85 -8.36
CA ALA A 227 -9.39 11.55 -7.16
C ALA A 227 -8.23 12.26 -6.45
N THR A 228 -7.08 11.59 -6.31
CA THR A 228 -5.86 12.17 -5.74
C THR A 228 -5.41 13.42 -6.51
N LEU A 229 -5.40 13.36 -7.85
CA LEU A 229 -5.06 14.51 -8.68
C LEU A 229 -6.08 15.65 -8.53
N LEU A 230 -7.38 15.34 -8.60
CA LEU A 230 -8.43 16.34 -8.50
C LEU A 230 -8.44 17.05 -7.15
N LEU A 231 -8.32 16.32 -6.04
CA LEU A 231 -8.27 16.89 -4.69
C LEU A 231 -7.11 17.86 -4.54
N THR A 232 -5.90 17.45 -4.95
CA THR A 232 -4.72 18.30 -4.85
C THR A 232 -4.76 19.52 -5.78
N LEU A 233 -5.38 19.41 -6.96
CA LEU A 233 -5.59 20.55 -7.86
C LEU A 233 -6.70 21.49 -7.38
N LEU A 234 -7.79 20.96 -6.82
CA LEU A 234 -8.87 21.76 -6.22
C LEU A 234 -8.36 22.53 -5.01
N GLY A 235 -7.54 21.90 -4.16
CA GLY A 235 -6.86 22.58 -3.07
C GLY A 235 -5.97 23.71 -3.59
N ALA A 236 -5.12 23.45 -4.60
CA ALA A 236 -4.26 24.49 -5.19
C ALA A 236 -5.07 25.63 -5.84
N LEU A 237 -6.20 25.32 -6.47
CA LEU A 237 -7.13 26.31 -6.99
C LEU A 237 -7.72 27.15 -5.86
N ALA A 238 -8.08 26.55 -4.73
CA ALA A 238 -8.57 27.27 -3.57
C ALA A 238 -7.50 28.20 -2.96
N VAL A 239 -6.23 27.80 -2.95
CA VAL A 239 -5.10 28.69 -2.58
C VAL A 239 -5.08 29.89 -3.53
N TYR A 240 -5.09 29.64 -4.84
CA TYR A 240 -5.05 30.69 -5.86
C TYR A 240 -6.23 31.68 -5.72
N LEU A 241 -7.45 31.17 -5.54
CA LEU A 241 -8.64 31.99 -5.34
C LEU A 241 -8.54 32.80 -4.04
N THR A 242 -8.09 32.19 -2.94
CA THR A 242 -7.92 32.89 -1.66
C THR A 242 -6.90 34.03 -1.79
N MET A 243 -5.77 33.79 -2.47
CA MET A 243 -4.74 34.81 -2.73
C MET A 243 -5.23 35.96 -3.62
N LYS A 244 -6.17 35.71 -4.54
CA LYS A 244 -6.72 36.74 -5.44
C LYS A 244 -7.88 37.51 -4.83
N LEU A 245 -8.71 36.86 -4.03
CA LEU A 245 -9.97 37.40 -3.54
C LEU A 245 -9.87 37.98 -2.11
N THR A 246 -8.83 37.64 -1.35
CA THR A 246 -8.68 38.05 0.04
C THR A 246 -7.29 38.64 0.32
N PRO A 247 -7.17 39.57 1.29
CA PRO A 247 -5.89 40.10 1.74
C PRO A 247 -5.22 39.23 2.83
N TRP A 248 -5.65 37.97 3.02
CA TRP A 248 -5.26 37.14 4.16
C TRP A 248 -3.82 36.63 4.12
N GLY A 249 -3.14 36.82 2.98
CA GLY A 249 -1.76 36.39 2.79
C GLY A 249 -1.61 34.89 2.55
N ILE A 250 -0.37 34.48 2.25
CA ILE A 250 -0.08 33.16 1.71
C ILE A 250 -0.31 32.02 2.70
N PHE A 251 -0.04 32.24 3.99
CA PHE A 251 -0.21 31.20 5.02
C PHE A 251 -1.67 30.82 5.21
N ALA A 252 -2.56 31.82 5.25
CA ALA A 252 -4.00 31.57 5.34
C ALA A 252 -4.52 30.90 4.07
N ALA A 253 -4.04 31.31 2.89
CA ALA A 253 -4.41 30.71 1.61
C ALA A 253 -3.99 29.23 1.51
N HIS A 254 -2.78 28.87 1.94
CA HIS A 254 -2.38 27.47 2.02
C HIS A 254 -3.21 26.70 3.05
N GLY A 255 -3.51 27.31 4.21
CA GLY A 255 -4.39 26.70 5.21
C GLY A 255 -5.78 26.35 4.65
N THR A 256 -6.40 27.25 3.89
CA THR A 256 -7.71 26.99 3.26
C THR A 256 -7.61 25.90 2.19
N GLY A 257 -6.60 25.98 1.32
CA GLY A 257 -6.38 24.98 0.27
C GLY A 257 -6.16 23.59 0.82
N LEU A 258 -5.30 23.45 1.83
CA LEU A 258 -5.01 22.16 2.48
C LEU A 258 -6.26 21.60 3.17
N THR A 259 -6.98 22.42 3.93
CA THR A 259 -8.23 21.98 4.59
C THR A 259 -9.27 21.47 3.59
N ILE A 260 -9.36 22.06 2.39
CA ILE A 260 -10.25 21.60 1.33
C ILE A 260 -9.76 20.27 0.73
N ALA A 261 -8.46 20.09 0.60
CA ALA A 261 -7.86 18.86 0.07
C ALA A 261 -7.93 17.69 1.06
N ASP A 262 -8.10 17.96 2.36
CA ASP A 262 -8.19 16.97 3.43
C ASP A 262 -9.60 16.34 3.59
N VAL A 263 -10.57 16.73 2.75
CA VAL A 263 -11.97 16.20 2.71
C VAL A 263 -12.07 14.95 1.86
#